data_AF-A0A356AQR8-F1
#
_entry.id   AF-A0A356AQR8-F1
#
_cell.length_a   1.000
_cell.length_b   1.000
_cell.length_c   1.000
_cell.angle_alpha   90.00
_cell.angle_beta   90.00
_cell.angle_gamma   90.00
#
_symmetry.space_group_name_H-M   'P 1'
#
loop_
_entity.id
_entity.type
_entity.pdbx_description
1 polymer ?
#
loop_
_entity_poly.entity_id
_entity_poly.type
_entity_poly.pdbx_seq_one_letter_code
_entity_poly.pdbx_strand_id
1 'polypeptide(L)' 'CHWCHVMETESFEDLDVARILNENYISIKVDRELRPDIDNIYMRVCQGMTGSGGWPMSVFMTPEQKPFFA' A
#
# COMPACT_ATOMS: atom_id res chain seq x y z
N CYS A 1 11.40 -4.68 6.76
CA CYS A 1 10.43 -3.78 7.43
C CYS A 1 9.60 -4.59 8.43
N HIS A 2 9.59 -4.24 9.73
CA HIS A 2 8.90 -5.04 10.75
C HIS A 2 7.37 -5.00 10.60
N TRP A 3 6.77 -3.81 10.57
CA TRP A 3 5.31 -3.66 10.44
C TRP A 3 4.74 -4.17 9.12
N CYS A 4 5.56 -4.21 8.06
CA CYS A 4 5.15 -4.81 6.79
C CYS A 4 4.94 -6.32 6.93
N HIS A 5 5.76 -6.99 7.74
CA HIS A 5 5.60 -8.42 8.02
C HIS A 5 4.39 -8.67 8.93
N VAL A 6 4.18 -7.82 9.94
CA VAL A 6 2.97 -7.90 10.79
C VAL A 6 1.70 -7.79 9.95
N MET A 7 1.61 -6.79 9.06
CA MET A 7 0.45 -6.61 8.17
C MET A 7 0.28 -7.78 7.18
N GLU A 8 1.37 -8.39 6.73
CA GLU A 8 1.32 -9.58 5.89
C GLU A 8 0.63 -10.74 6.62
N THR A 9 1.10 -11.09 7.81
CA THR A 9 0.53 -12.19 8.60
C THR A 9 -0.89 -11.88 9.09
N GLU A 10 -1.15 -10.67 9.57
CA GLU A 10 -2.42 -10.32 10.20
C GLU A 10 -3.52 -9.92 9.22
N SER A 11 -3.19 -9.60 7.97
CA SER A 11 -4.18 -9.10 7.00
C SER A 11 -4.08 -9.75 5.63
N PHE A 12 -2.89 -9.85 5.02
CA PHE A 12 -2.80 -10.37 3.65
C PHE A 12 -2.85 -11.91 3.57
N GLU A 13 -2.52 -12.60 4.66
CA GLU A 13 -2.72 -14.05 4.79
C GLU A 13 -4.12 -14.44 5.29
N ASP A 14 -4.91 -13.47 5.79
CA ASP A 14 -6.30 -13.69 6.19
C ASP A 14 -7.20 -13.86 4.96
N LEU A 15 -7.95 -14.97 4.91
CA LEU A 15 -8.75 -15.33 3.74
C LEU A 15 -9.95 -14.40 3.52
N ASP A 16 -10.53 -13.83 4.57
CA ASP A 16 -11.68 -12.93 4.44
C ASP A 16 -11.23 -11.56 3.89
N VAL A 17 -10.10 -11.04 4.38
CA VAL A 17 -9.48 -9.82 3.85
C VAL A 17 -9.02 -10.04 2.41
N ALA A 18 -8.32 -11.14 2.13
CA ALA A 18 -7.85 -11.46 0.78
C ALA A 18 -9.02 -11.57 -0.22
N ARG A 19 -10.14 -12.17 0.19
CA ARG A 19 -11.36 -12.25 -0.64
C ARG A 19 -11.89 -10.87 -0.98
N ILE A 20 -12.02 -9.97 0.01
CA ILE A 20 -12.46 -8.59 -0.23
C ILE A 20 -11.52 -7.86 -1.19
N LEU A 21 -10.21 -8.01 -1.02
CA LEU A 21 -9.22 -7.40 -1.90
C LEU A 21 -9.32 -7.91 -3.33
N ASN A 22 -9.43 -9.23 -3.52
CA ASN A 22 -9.52 -9.86 -4.84
C ASN A 22 -10.83 -9.52 -5.57
N GLU A 23 -11.94 -9.35 -4.85
CA GLU A 23 -13.25 -9.02 -5.45
C GLU A 23 -13.33 -7.55 -5.88
N ASN A 24 -12.69 -6.63 -5.14
CA ASN A 24 -12.96 -5.19 -5.26
C ASN A 24 -11.78 -4.36 -5.75
N TYR A 25 -10.56 -4.89 -5.74
CA TYR A 25 -9.34 -4.13 -6.02
C TYR A 25 -8.37 -4.91 -6.92
N ILE A 26 -7.49 -4.16 -7.59
CA ILE A 26 -6.27 -4.70 -8.20
C ILE A 26 -5.12 -4.44 -7.24
N SER A 27 -4.77 -5.43 -6.42
CA SER A 27 -3.69 -5.32 -5.44
C SER A 27 -2.31 -5.43 -6.11
N ILE A 28 -1.44 -4.45 -5.86
CA ILE A 28 -0.07 -4.40 -6.39
C ILE A 28 0.91 -4.36 -5.22
N LYS A 29 1.76 -5.38 -5.09
CA LYS A 29 2.83 -5.43 -4.08
C LYS A 29 4.10 -4.82 -4.67
N VAL A 30 4.67 -3.85 -3.97
CA VAL A 30 5.90 -3.14 -4.39
C VAL A 30 6.99 -3.39 -3.37
N ASP A 31 8.16 -3.80 -3.85
CA ASP A 31 9.37 -3.85 -3.05
C ASP A 31 10.16 -2.54 -3.22
N ARG A 32 10.30 -1.77 -2.14
CA ARG A 32 11.01 -0.48 -2.11
C ARG A 32 12.51 -0.61 -2.37
N GLU A 33 13.13 -1.76 -2.07
CA GLU A 33 14.56 -1.96 -2.32
C GLU A 33 14.83 -2.14 -3.81
N LEU A 34 13.86 -2.70 -4.54
CA LEU A 34 13.93 -2.89 -5.99
C LEU A 34 13.34 -1.71 -6.78
N ARG A 35 12.36 -1.00 -6.22
CA ARG A 35 11.67 0.16 -6.83
C ARG A 35 11.63 1.38 -5.92
N PRO A 36 12.80 1.94 -5.53
CA PRO A 36 12.86 3.14 -4.70
C PRO A 36 12.28 4.37 -5.40
N ASP A 37 12.21 4.36 -6.73
CA ASP A 37 11.56 5.40 -7.54
C ASP A 37 10.05 5.48 -7.26
N ILE A 38 9.37 4.33 -7.27
CA ILE A 38 7.93 4.24 -6.97
C ILE A 38 7.67 4.58 -5.51
N ASP A 39 8.46 4.02 -4.60
CA ASP A 39 8.35 4.26 -3.16
C ASP A 39 8.39 5.76 -2.82
N ASN A 40 9.37 6.49 -3.36
CA ASN A 40 9.51 7.92 -3.14
C ASN A 40 8.31 8.74 -3.64
N ILE A 41 7.71 8.36 -4.77
CA ILE A 41 6.53 9.05 -5.32
C ILE A 41 5.36 8.90 -4.35
N TYR A 42 5.05 7.68 -3.93
CA TYR A 42 3.89 7.43 -3.09
C TYR A 42 4.09 7.79 -1.62
N MET A 43 5.33 7.83 -1.13
CA MET A 43 5.64 8.39 0.19
C MET A 43 5.30 9.87 0.27
N ARG A 44 5.58 10.64 -0.79
CA ARG A 44 5.17 12.05 -0.86
C ARG A 44 3.66 12.22 -0.90
N VAL A 45 2.95 11.30 -1.57
CA VAL A 45 1.48 11.28 -1.55
C VAL A 45 0.97 11.03 -0.13
N CYS A 46 1.45 9.98 0.54
CA CYS A 46 1.06 9.66 1.92
C CYS A 46 1.33 10.83 2.88
N GLN A 47 2.52 11.44 2.81
CA GLN A 47 2.86 12.62 3.60
C GLN A 47 1.99 13.84 3.27
N GLY A 48 1.67 14.05 1.99
CA GLY A 48 0.78 15.14 1.56
C GLY A 48 -0.66 14.96 2.05
N MET A 49 -1.14 13.72 2.16
CA MET A 49 -2.51 13.40 2.57
C MET A 49 -2.68 13.28 4.09
N THR A 50 -1.70 12.72 4.79
CA THR A 50 -1.79 12.39 6.22
C THR A 50 -0.92 13.26 7.13
N GLY A 51 0.00 14.05 6.55
CA GLY A 51 1.01 14.81 7.30
C GLY A 51 2.16 13.97 7.87
N SER A 52 2.14 12.65 7.67
CA SER A 52 3.16 11.72 8.15
C SER A 52 3.44 10.63 7.12
N GLY A 53 4.46 9.81 7.34
CA GLY A 53 4.80 8.74 6.41
C GLY A 53 5.46 7.57 7.11
N GLY A 54 5.46 6.41 6.46
CA GLY A 54 6.05 5.20 7.01
C GLY A 54 5.68 3.97 6.19
N TRP A 55 6.10 2.81 6.68
CA TRP A 55 5.81 1.53 6.07
C TRP A 55 5.20 0.57 7.12
N PRO A 56 4.25 -0.30 6.74
CA PRO A 56 3.74 -0.54 5.39
C PRO A 56 2.91 0.64 4.85
N MET A 57 3.18 1.02 3.61
CA MET A 57 2.49 2.12 2.94
C MET A 57 1.41 1.54 2.05
N SER A 58 0.15 1.88 2.31
CA SER A 58 -1.00 1.44 1.49
C SER A 58 -1.65 2.66 0.85
N VAL A 59 -1.67 2.71 -0.49
CA VAL A 59 -2.29 3.79 -1.25
C VAL A 59 -3.39 3.22 -2.13
N PHE A 60 -4.57 3.80 -2.07
CA PHE A 60 -5.69 3.47 -2.96
C PHE A 60 -5.86 4.60 -3.98
N MET A 61 -6.01 4.20 -5.24
CA MET A 61 -6.05 5.12 -6.37
C MET A 61 -6.98 4.64 -7.47
N THR A 62 -7.40 5.56 -8.33
CA THR A 62 -8.17 5.21 -9.53
C THR A 62 -7.26 4.60 -10.61
N PRO A 63 -7.81 3.95 -11.65
CA PRO A 63 -7.03 3.40 -12.78
C PRO A 63 -6.17 4.45 -13.51
N GLU A 64 -6.53 5.73 -13.44
CA GLU A 64 -5.74 6.86 -13.97
C GLU A 64 -4.61 7.31 -13.03
N GLN A 65 -4.25 6.48 -12.05
CA GLN A 65 -3.18 6.72 -11.06
C GLN A 65 -3.41 7.97 -10.21
N LYS A 66 -4.67 8.25 -9.85
CA LYS A 66 -5.03 9.36 -8.97
C LYS A 66 -5.31 8.84 -7.54
N PRO A 67 -4.40 9.06 -6.57
CA PRO A 67 -4.61 8.63 -5.20
C PRO A 67 -5.77 9.37 -4.53
N PHE A 68 -6.55 8.64 -3.74
CA PHE A 68 -7.64 9.22 -2.93
C PHE A 68 -7.62 8.75 -1.47
N PHE A 69 -6.76 7.78 -1.13
CA PHE A 69 -6.50 7.35 0.25
C PHE A 69 -5.04 6.94 0.40
N ALA A 70 -4.41 7.32 1.52
CA ALA A 70 -3.05 6.99 1.90
C ALA A 70 -2.84 7.10 3.41
#